data_AF-A0A2J6Q248-F1
#
_entry.id   AF-A0A2J6Q248-F1
#
_cell.length_a   1.000
_cell.length_b   1.000
_cell.length_c   1.000
_cell.angle_alpha   90.00
_cell.angle_beta   90.00
_cell.angle_gamma   90.00
#
_symmetry.space_group_name_H-M   'P 1'
#
loop_
_entity.id
_entity.type
_entity.pdbx_description
1 polymer ?
#
loop_
_entity_poly.entity_id
_entity_poly.type
_entity_poly.pdbx_seq_one_letter_code
_entity_poly.pdbx_strand_id
1 'polypeptide(L)'
;LVEIILLITNLALFSYGYPDAARMSLWEEGGAKLFNSDPKKRIYFYANHQEPPEIPYIWSQTLILKSWKVLNRKTEVFLNSCILPCWALCLVAQQSSDLSDGQHASRTPWYLTHSCTIAHEKNRKSCHVAQASFAMTFVSM
;
A
#
# COMPACT_ATOMS: atom_id res chain seq x y z
N LEU A 1 3.45 -0.71 23.05
CA LEU A 1 3.85 -2.14 23.05
C LEU A 1 2.65 -3.07 23.04
N VAL A 2 1.69 -2.92 23.98
CA VAL A 2 0.45 -3.72 24.04
C VAL A 2 -0.36 -3.66 22.74
N GLU A 3 -0.57 -2.47 22.17
CA GLU A 3 -1.30 -2.31 20.91
C GLU A 3 -0.65 -3.07 19.75
N ILE A 4 0.68 -3.01 19.64
CA ILE A 4 1.43 -3.71 18.59
C ILE A 4 1.28 -5.23 18.73
N ILE A 5 1.32 -5.76 19.97
CA ILE A 5 1.12 -7.19 20.22
C ILE A 5 -0.29 -7.61 19.81
N LEU A 6 -1.31 -6.86 20.22
CA LEU A 6 -2.71 -7.13 19.85
C LEU A 6 -2.91 -7.09 18.33
N LEU A 7 -2.27 -6.14 17.65
CA LEU A 7 -2.30 -6.05 16.18
C LEU A 7 -1.69 -7.28 15.53
N ILE A 8 -0.49 -7.69 15.96
CA ILE A 8 0.20 -8.87 15.41
C ILE A 8 -0.62 -10.15 15.67
N THR A 9 -1.16 -10.31 16.88
CA THR A 9 -2.00 -11.47 17.21
C THR A 9 -3.25 -11.54 16.34
N ASN A 10 -3.95 -10.42 16.15
CA ASN A 10 -5.14 -10.39 15.29
C ASN A 10 -4.80 -10.67 13.82
N LEU A 11 -3.71 -10.10 13.31
CA LEU A 11 -3.23 -10.37 11.95
C LEU A 11 -2.90 -11.85 11.74
N ALA A 12 -2.22 -12.48 12.70
CA ALA A 12 -1.89 -13.89 12.64
C ALA A 12 -3.16 -14.77 12.66
N LEU A 13 -4.11 -14.47 13.55
CA LEU A 13 -5.39 -15.19 13.66
C LEU A 13 -6.21 -15.07 12.38
N PHE A 14 -6.35 -13.87 11.80
CA PHE A 14 -7.08 -13.70 10.55
C PHE A 14 -6.38 -14.35 9.36
N SER A 15 -5.06 -14.27 9.29
CA SER A 15 -4.30 -14.92 8.20
C SER A 15 -4.48 -16.45 8.22
N TYR A 16 -4.57 -17.06 9.40
CA TYR A 16 -4.81 -18.49 9.56
C TYR A 16 -6.28 -18.88 9.40
N GLY A 17 -7.21 -18.06 9.92
CA GLY A 17 -8.64 -18.38 10.00
C GLY A 17 -9.47 -17.98 8.78
N TYR A 18 -8.95 -17.14 7.88
CA TYR A 18 -9.68 -16.68 6.68
C TYR A 18 -9.25 -17.27 5.32
N PRO A 19 -8.60 -18.44 5.18
CA PRO A 19 -8.56 -19.10 3.88
C PRO A 19 -9.97 -19.59 3.51
N ASP A 20 -10.33 -19.46 2.25
CA ASP A 20 -11.68 -19.76 1.75
C ASP A 20 -12.15 -21.19 2.07
N ALA A 21 -11.22 -22.14 2.08
CA ALA A 21 -11.47 -23.53 2.42
C ALA A 21 -11.93 -23.72 3.88
N ALA A 22 -11.28 -23.06 4.84
CA ALA A 22 -11.62 -23.18 6.26
C ALA A 22 -13.02 -22.61 6.52
N ARG A 23 -13.33 -21.46 5.93
CA ARG A 23 -14.64 -20.82 6.05
C ARG A 23 -15.75 -21.66 5.43
N MET A 24 -15.53 -22.24 4.25
CA MET A 24 -16.49 -23.14 3.62
C MET A 24 -16.72 -24.40 4.47
N SER A 25 -15.66 -25.00 5.01
CA SER A 25 -15.76 -26.16 5.90
C SER A 25 -16.59 -25.86 7.15
N LEU A 26 -16.37 -24.71 7.79
CA LEU A 26 -17.15 -24.29 8.97
C LEU A 26 -18.62 -24.03 8.63
N TRP A 27 -18.89 -23.45 7.46
CA TRP A 27 -20.25 -23.23 7.00
C TRP A 27 -20.98 -24.56 6.75
N GLU A 28 -20.33 -25.51 6.09
CA GLU A 28 -20.86 -26.85 5.86
C GLU A 28 -21.13 -27.61 7.16
N GLU A 29 -20.19 -27.58 8.11
CA GLU A 29 -20.34 -28.27 9.39
C GLU A 29 -21.48 -27.67 10.22
N GLY A 30 -21.56 -26.33 10.27
CA GLY A 30 -22.68 -25.64 10.91
C GLY A 30 -24.03 -25.98 10.26
N GLY A 31 -24.04 -26.13 8.93
CA GLY A 31 -25.24 -26.50 8.17
C GLY A 31 -25.69 -27.92 8.47
N ALA A 32 -24.73 -28.86 8.57
CA ALA A 32 -24.97 -30.25 8.94
C ALA A 32 -25.50 -30.38 10.38
N LYS A 33 -25.03 -29.52 11.30
CA LYS A 33 -25.49 -29.46 12.69
C LYS A 33 -26.74 -28.60 12.90
N LEU A 34 -27.33 -28.05 11.83
CA LEU A 34 -28.51 -27.17 11.88
C LEU A 34 -28.29 -25.86 12.66
N PHE A 35 -27.04 -25.40 12.80
CA PHE A 35 -26.71 -24.14 13.47
C PHE A 35 -26.77 -22.93 12.53
N ASN A 36 -26.60 -23.15 11.23
CA ASN A 36 -26.71 -22.12 10.20
C ASN A 36 -27.24 -22.73 8.88
N SER A 37 -27.31 -21.92 7.83
CA SER A 37 -27.72 -22.41 6.51
C SER A 37 -26.70 -23.38 5.95
N ASP A 38 -27.15 -24.43 5.26
CA ASP A 38 -26.25 -25.39 4.62
C ASP A 38 -25.96 -24.95 3.18
N PRO A 39 -24.70 -24.69 2.79
CA PRO A 39 -24.36 -24.33 1.42
C PRO A 39 -24.70 -25.43 0.41
N LYS A 40 -24.75 -26.71 0.81
CA LYS A 40 -25.09 -27.85 -0.07
C LYS A 40 -26.55 -27.84 -0.50
N LYS A 41 -27.44 -27.23 0.29
CA LYS A 41 -28.86 -27.05 -0.10
C LYS A 41 -29.04 -26.17 -1.33
N ARG A 42 -28.04 -25.37 -1.70
CA ARG A 42 -28.09 -24.55 -2.92
C ARG A 42 -28.28 -25.39 -4.18
N ILE A 43 -27.69 -26.58 -4.22
CA ILE A 43 -27.87 -27.54 -5.34
C ILE A 43 -29.33 -27.99 -5.42
N TYR A 44 -29.99 -28.20 -4.28
CA TYR A 44 -31.41 -28.55 -4.24
C TYR A 44 -32.29 -27.43 -4.82
N PHE A 45 -32.02 -26.16 -4.51
CA PHE A 45 -32.76 -25.04 -5.10
C PHE A 45 -32.62 -25.01 -6.63
N TYR A 46 -31.40 -25.14 -7.15
CA TYR A 46 -31.17 -25.19 -8.60
C TYR A 46 -31.86 -26.37 -9.28
N ALA A 47 -31.81 -27.56 -8.67
CA ALA A 47 -32.46 -28.75 -9.19
C ALA A 47 -34.00 -28.61 -9.26
N ASN A 48 -34.60 -27.77 -8.42
CA ASN A 48 -36.03 -27.51 -8.39
C ASN A 48 -36.43 -26.20 -9.11
N HIS A 49 -35.53 -25.61 -9.92
CA HIS A 49 -35.75 -24.32 -10.58
C HIS A 49 -36.17 -23.19 -9.63
N GLN A 50 -35.74 -23.27 -8.37
CA GLN A 50 -35.94 -22.24 -7.37
C GLN A 50 -34.69 -21.40 -7.22
N GLU A 51 -34.86 -20.11 -7.01
CA GLU A 51 -33.74 -19.23 -6.69
C GLU A 51 -33.26 -19.54 -5.27
N PRO A 52 -31.97 -19.85 -5.08
CA PRO A 52 -31.45 -20.08 -3.75
C PRO A 52 -31.43 -18.78 -2.94
N PRO A 53 -31.59 -18.85 -1.61
CA PRO A 53 -31.45 -17.68 -0.77
C PRO A 53 -30.04 -17.07 -0.90
N GLU A 54 -29.97 -15.77 -0.71
CA GLU A 54 -28.72 -15.01 -0.74
C GLU A 54 -27.70 -15.60 0.26
N ILE A 55 -26.42 -15.54 -0.12
CA ILE A 55 -25.33 -15.99 0.76
C ILE A 55 -25.26 -15.04 1.95
N PRO A 56 -25.40 -15.54 3.20
CA PRO A 56 -25.22 -14.68 4.36
C PRO A 56 -23.84 -14.02 4.35
N TYR A 57 -23.79 -12.77 4.79
CA TYR A 57 -22.62 -11.91 4.71
C TYR A 57 -21.33 -12.56 5.21
N ILE A 58 -21.39 -13.25 6.36
CA ILE A 58 -20.25 -13.93 6.99
C ILE A 58 -19.61 -15.00 6.10
N TRP A 59 -20.40 -15.61 5.21
CA TRP A 59 -19.94 -16.65 4.28
C TRP A 59 -19.62 -16.11 2.87
N SER A 60 -19.85 -14.81 2.62
CA SER A 60 -19.64 -14.17 1.33
C SER A 60 -18.18 -13.74 1.12
N GLN A 61 -17.58 -14.12 0.00
CA GLN A 61 -16.23 -13.74 -0.43
C GLN A 61 -16.20 -12.34 -1.08
N THR A 62 -17.34 -11.98 -1.67
CA THR A 62 -17.45 -10.87 -2.61
C THR A 62 -17.20 -9.52 -1.95
N LEU A 63 -17.49 -9.40 -0.65
CA LEU A 63 -17.37 -8.12 0.02
C LEU A 63 -15.99 -7.86 0.59
N ILE A 64 -15.28 -8.84 1.12
CA ILE A 64 -13.91 -8.63 1.59
C ILE A 64 -13.06 -8.11 0.44
N LEU A 65 -13.16 -8.74 -0.73
CA LEU A 65 -12.42 -8.33 -1.93
C LEU A 65 -12.91 -6.98 -2.49
N LYS A 66 -14.22 -6.71 -2.52
CA LYS A 66 -14.74 -5.40 -2.97
C LYS A 66 -14.35 -4.28 -2.02
N SER A 67 -14.49 -4.47 -0.72
CA SER A 67 -14.09 -3.52 0.32
C SER A 67 -12.59 -3.28 0.32
N TRP A 68 -11.78 -4.33 0.18
CA TRP A 68 -10.32 -4.21 0.00
C TRP A 68 -9.96 -3.41 -1.24
N LYS A 69 -10.57 -3.70 -2.39
CA LYS A 69 -10.32 -2.95 -3.64
C LYS A 69 -10.73 -1.49 -3.51
N VAL A 70 -11.88 -1.20 -2.90
CA VAL A 70 -12.36 0.18 -2.69
C VAL A 70 -11.46 0.93 -1.71
N LEU A 71 -11.06 0.28 -0.60
CA LEU A 71 -10.17 0.85 0.40
C LEU A 71 -8.80 1.12 -0.21
N ASN A 72 -8.19 0.12 -0.88
CA ASN A 72 -6.90 0.28 -1.56
C ASN A 72 -6.94 1.40 -2.59
N ARG A 73 -7.98 1.46 -3.43
CA ARG A 73 -8.11 2.53 -4.43
C ARG A 73 -8.18 3.91 -3.79
N LYS A 74 -8.93 4.07 -2.69
CA LYS A 74 -9.01 5.35 -1.99
C LYS A 74 -7.67 5.73 -1.35
N THR A 75 -7.01 4.78 -0.70
CA THR A 75 -5.68 4.96 -0.10
C THR A 75 -4.65 5.33 -1.16
N GLU A 76 -4.64 4.65 -2.30
CA GLU A 76 -3.74 4.90 -3.42
C GLU A 76 -3.95 6.31 -4.01
N VAL A 77 -5.20 6.70 -4.27
CA VAL A 77 -5.51 8.06 -4.75
C VAL A 77 -5.05 9.11 -3.75
N PHE A 78 -5.31 8.90 -2.45
CA PHE A 78 -4.89 9.81 -1.40
C PHE A 78 -3.35 9.93 -1.33
N LEU A 79 -2.65 8.79 -1.29
CA LEU A 79 -1.19 8.75 -1.25
C LEU A 79 -0.61 9.45 -2.49
N ASN A 80 -1.09 9.14 -3.70
CA ASN A 80 -0.62 9.80 -4.91
C ASN A 80 -0.91 11.31 -4.90
N SER A 81 -2.07 11.75 -4.39
CA SER A 81 -2.43 13.16 -4.34
C SER A 81 -1.59 13.99 -3.36
N CYS A 82 -1.04 13.38 -2.31
CA CYS A 82 -0.26 14.06 -1.29
C CYS A 82 1.25 13.86 -1.49
N ILE A 83 1.68 12.63 -1.76
CA ILE A 83 3.09 12.24 -1.80
C ILE A 83 3.76 12.70 -3.10
N LEU A 84 3.10 12.58 -4.26
CA LEU A 84 3.69 13.02 -5.53
C LEU A 84 3.98 14.53 -5.56
N PRO A 85 3.06 15.42 -5.12
CA PRO A 85 3.39 16.83 -5.02
C PRO A 85 4.50 17.12 -4.01
N CYS A 86 4.53 16.41 -2.87
CA CYS A 86 5.62 16.54 -1.90
C CYS A 86 6.98 16.15 -2.51
N TRP A 87 7.07 15.06 -3.27
CA TRP A 87 8.29 14.68 -3.99
C TRP A 87 8.66 15.69 -5.07
N ALA A 88 7.69 16.20 -5.82
CA ALA A 88 7.92 17.25 -6.81
C ALA A 88 8.47 18.54 -6.16
N LEU A 89 7.94 18.94 -5.00
CA LEU A 89 8.45 20.06 -4.22
C LEU A 89 9.87 19.81 -3.72
N CYS A 90 10.16 18.60 -3.23
CA CYS A 90 11.52 18.19 -2.85
C CYS A 90 12.49 18.23 -4.04
N LEU A 91 12.05 17.82 -5.23
CA LEU A 91 12.87 17.85 -6.45
C LEU A 91 13.17 19.30 -6.86
N VAL A 92 12.16 20.17 -6.88
CA VAL A 92 12.30 21.61 -7.17
C VAL A 92 13.23 22.27 -6.16
N ALA A 93 13.08 21.96 -4.86
CA ALA A 93 13.94 22.50 -3.82
C ALA A 93 15.40 22.04 -3.98
N GLN A 94 15.63 20.75 -4.26
CA GLN A 94 16.98 20.21 -4.47
C GLN A 94 17.66 20.73 -5.75
N GLN A 95 16.88 21.15 -6.75
CA GLN A 95 17.38 21.77 -7.98
C GLN A 95 17.38 23.30 -7.92
N SER A 96 16.98 23.91 -6.80
CA SER A 96 16.81 25.36 -6.69
C SER A 96 18.09 26.13 -7.04
N SER A 97 17.90 27.31 -7.63
CA SER A 97 18.99 28.19 -8.01
C SER A 97 19.55 28.94 -6.81
N ASP A 98 20.87 29.07 -6.74
CA ASP A 98 21.53 30.00 -5.84
C ASP A 98 21.90 31.27 -6.60
N LEU A 99 21.14 32.33 -6.35
CA LEU A 99 21.32 33.66 -6.95
C LEU A 99 21.74 34.70 -5.90
N SER A 100 22.19 34.23 -4.73
CA SER A 100 22.51 35.10 -3.59
C SER A 100 23.73 35.98 -3.87
N ASP A 101 24.69 35.46 -4.63
CA ASP A 101 25.86 36.21 -5.12
C ASP A 101 25.67 36.58 -6.60
N GLY A 102 25.54 37.89 -6.87
CA GLY A 102 25.38 38.42 -8.22
C GLY A 102 26.58 38.21 -9.14
N GLN A 103 27.79 37.97 -8.59
CA GLN A 103 28.98 37.65 -9.40
C GLN A 103 29.11 36.16 -9.70
N HIS A 104 28.52 35.29 -8.88
CA HIS A 104 28.61 33.83 -9.00
C HIS A 104 27.22 33.17 -8.95
N ALA A 105 26.31 33.65 -9.80
CA ALA A 105 24.96 33.10 -9.89
C ALA A 105 24.97 31.67 -10.47
N SER A 106 24.36 30.73 -9.75
CA SER A 106 24.23 29.34 -10.17
C SER A 106 22.76 28.95 -10.31
N ARG A 107 22.33 28.65 -11.54
CA ARG A 107 20.94 28.26 -11.81
C ARG A 107 20.57 26.89 -11.21
N THR A 108 21.56 26.03 -11.01
CA THR A 108 21.42 24.71 -10.39
C THR A 108 22.60 24.47 -9.46
N PRO A 109 22.47 23.63 -8.43
CA PRO A 109 23.61 23.30 -7.58
C PRO A 109 24.77 22.67 -8.37
N TRP A 110 25.99 23.13 -8.12
CA TRP A 110 27.18 22.71 -8.87
C TRP A 110 27.42 21.19 -8.79
N TYR A 111 27.09 20.56 -7.67
CA TYR A 111 27.27 19.12 -7.46
C TYR A 111 26.32 18.27 -8.31
N LEU A 112 25.29 18.84 -8.95
CA LEU A 112 24.45 18.13 -9.91
C LEU A 112 25.01 18.17 -11.34
N THR A 113 25.89 19.13 -11.63
CA THR A 113 26.48 19.32 -12.98
C THR A 113 27.93 18.85 -13.07
N HIS A 114 28.61 18.72 -11.93
CA HIS A 114 30.03 18.37 -11.86
C HIS A 114 30.29 17.13 -11.01
N SER A 115 31.45 16.51 -11.21
CA SER A 115 31.89 15.36 -10.42
C SER A 115 32.32 15.77 -9.01
N CYS A 116 32.02 14.94 -8.01
CA CYS A 116 32.43 15.13 -6.61
C CYS A 116 33.95 15.03 -6.39
N THR A 117 34.74 14.72 -7.41
CA THR A 117 36.21 14.77 -7.35
C THR A 117 36.77 16.18 -7.23
N ILE A 118 36.01 17.20 -7.64
CA ILE A 118 36.38 18.62 -7.52
C ILE A 118 36.20 19.11 -6.08
N ALA A 119 35.38 18.43 -5.28
CA ALA A 119 35.16 18.75 -3.89
C ALA A 119 36.40 18.46 -3.04
N HIS A 120 36.65 19.27 -2.01
CA HIS A 120 37.62 18.94 -0.97
C HIS A 120 37.36 17.54 -0.38
N GLU A 121 38.42 16.82 -0.02
CA GLU A 121 38.34 15.44 0.46
C GLU A 121 37.35 15.27 1.63
N LYS A 122 37.33 16.24 2.56
CA LYS A 122 36.39 16.28 3.69
C LYS A 122 34.91 16.34 3.25
N ASN A 123 34.60 17.00 2.14
CA ASN A 123 33.25 17.25 1.65
C ASN A 123 32.81 16.30 0.53
N ARG A 124 33.72 15.48 0.01
CA ARG A 124 33.42 14.53 -1.07
C ARG A 124 32.30 13.55 -0.72
N LYS A 125 32.25 13.09 0.54
CA LYS A 125 31.15 12.25 1.03
C LYS A 125 29.80 12.98 0.97
N SER A 126 29.74 14.22 1.43
CA SER A 126 28.51 15.03 1.39
C SER A 126 28.04 15.31 -0.03
N CYS A 127 28.97 15.50 -0.97
CA CYS A 127 28.64 15.65 -2.39
C CYS A 127 27.97 14.39 -2.97
N HIS A 128 28.51 13.20 -2.71
CA HIS A 128 27.91 11.95 -3.16
C HIS A 128 26.54 11.69 -2.52
N VAL A 129 26.38 12.05 -1.24
CA VAL A 129 25.08 11.96 -0.54
C VAL A 129 24.06 12.90 -1.21
N ALA A 130 24.42 14.14 -1.51
CA ALA A 130 23.51 15.09 -2.17
C ALA A 130 23.08 14.61 -3.58
N GLN A 131 24.02 14.09 -4.37
CA GLN A 131 23.71 13.48 -5.68
C GLN A 131 22.79 12.27 -5.55
N ALA A 132 23.08 11.38 -4.59
CA ALA A 132 22.25 10.20 -4.32
C ALA A 132 20.85 10.58 -3.85
N SER A 133 20.71 11.58 -2.97
CA SER A 133 19.41 12.08 -2.50
C SER A 133 18.57 12.65 -3.65
N PHE A 134 19.20 13.38 -4.57
CA PHE A 134 18.51 13.89 -5.76
C PHE A 134 18.05 12.74 -6.69
N ALA A 135 18.92 11.77 -6.97
CA ALA A 135 18.58 10.60 -7.77
C ALA A 135 17.46 9.76 -7.14
N MET A 136 17.50 9.55 -5.82
CA MET A 136 16.47 8.82 -5.08
C MET A 136 15.12 9.55 -5.08
N THR A 137 15.13 10.88 -5.02
CA THR A 137 13.91 11.69 -5.15
C THR A 137 13.27 11.48 -6.51
N PHE A 138 14.07 11.41 -7.58
CA PHE A 138 13.57 11.13 -8.92
C PHE A 138 13.01 9.70 -9.07
N VAL A 139 13.68 8.70 -8.48
CA VAL A 139 13.22 7.30 -8.52
C VAL A 139 11.95 7.07 -7.68
N SER A 140 11.74 7.89 -6.65
CA SER A 140 10.59 7.76 -5.73
C SER A 140 9.32 8.46 -6.24
N MET A 141 9.38 9.12 -7.40
CA MET A 141 8.27 9.79 -8.07
C MET A 141 7.67 8.90 -9.15
#